data_AF-A0A2N5VT49-F1
#
_entry.id   AF-A0A2N5VT49-F1
#
_cell.length_a   1.000
_cell.length_b   1.000
_cell.length_c   1.000
_cell.angle_alpha   90.00
_cell.angle_beta   90.00
_cell.angle_gamma   90.00
#
_symmetry.space_group_name_H-M   'P 1'
#
loop_
_entity.id
_entity.type
_entity.pdbx_description
1 polymer ?
#
loop_
_entity_poly.entity_id
_entity_poly.type
_entity_poly.pdbx_seq_one_letter_code
_entity_poly.pdbx_strand_id
1 'polypeptide(L)'
;MSLSLLTSNGTTYPIKWVINKKGSPNKDVIQEIGIPFFTSTYVVVQIIALLAVTSSISHVLLKNYKIIFGSLFRKSDAANDSKVDPHRALCQKYPDFPKW
;
A
#
# COMPACT_ATOMS: atom_id res chain seq x y z
N MET A 1 -2.52 -20.15 3.60
CA MET A 1 -1.68 -19.82 4.77
C MET A 1 -2.32 -20.45 6.00
N SER A 2 -1.56 -21.24 6.78
CA SER A 2 -2.07 -21.79 8.04
C SER A 2 -1.88 -20.76 9.17
N LEU A 3 -2.96 -20.37 9.84
CA LEU A 3 -2.99 -19.34 10.88
C LEU A 3 -2.98 -19.98 12.29
N SER A 4 -2.10 -20.95 12.51
CA SER A 4 -1.98 -21.58 13.82
C SER A 4 -1.30 -20.63 14.79
N LEU A 5 -1.94 -20.39 15.93
CA LEU A 5 -1.33 -19.70 17.07
C LEU A 5 -0.49 -20.70 17.87
N LEU A 6 0.71 -20.29 18.26
CA LEU A 6 1.70 -21.12 18.94
C LEU A 6 2.02 -20.54 20.31
N THR A 7 2.26 -21.42 21.28
CA THR A 7 2.86 -21.06 22.57
C THR A 7 4.38 -20.87 22.39
N SER A 8 5.06 -20.23 23.35
CA SER A 8 6.53 -20.11 23.38
C SER A 8 7.27 -21.44 23.20
N ASN A 9 6.66 -22.54 23.65
CA ASN A 9 7.19 -23.91 23.53
C ASN A 9 6.94 -24.56 22.15
N GLY A 10 6.35 -23.85 21.19
CA GLY A 10 6.09 -24.34 19.83
C GLY A 10 4.88 -25.27 19.69
N THR A 11 4.12 -25.48 20.78
CA THR A 11 2.86 -26.23 20.76
C THR A 11 1.69 -25.35 20.32
N THR A 12 0.58 -25.95 19.89
CA THR A 12 -0.65 -25.21 19.54
C THR A 12 -1.21 -24.46 20.75
N TYR A 13 -1.52 -23.19 20.57
CA TYR A 13 -2.03 -22.32 21.63
C TYR A 13 -3.48 -22.69 22.03
N PRO A 14 -3.79 -22.91 23.32
CA PRO A 14 -5.11 -23.34 23.77
C PRO A 14 -6.10 -22.16 23.86
N ILE A 15 -6.62 -21.73 22.70
CA ILE A 15 -7.54 -20.58 22.57
C ILE A 15 -8.78 -20.71 23.48
N LYS A 16 -9.31 -21.93 23.63
CA LYS A 16 -10.52 -22.20 24.43
C LYS A 16 -10.35 -21.94 25.92
N TRP A 17 -9.12 -21.97 26.44
CA TRP A 17 -8.85 -21.79 27.87
C TRP A 17 -8.58 -20.33 28.24
N VAL A 18 -8.14 -19.56 27.24
CA VAL A 18 -7.83 -18.13 27.34
C VAL A 18 -9.11 -17.29 27.34
N ILE A 19 -10.19 -17.80 26.74
CA ILE A 19 -11.49 -17.13 26.69
C ILE A 19 -12.38 -17.72 27.77
N ASN A 20 -12.79 -16.88 28.73
CA ASN A 20 -13.72 -17.30 29.77
C ASN A 20 -15.13 -17.53 29.17
N LYS A 21 -16.01 -18.27 29.84
CA LYS A 21 -17.39 -18.55 29.36
C LYS A 21 -18.21 -17.29 29.09
N LYS A 22 -17.85 -16.16 29.71
CA LYS A 22 -18.47 -14.84 29.52
C LYS A 22 -17.86 -14.05 28.33
N GLY A 23 -16.96 -14.65 27.56
CA GLY A 23 -16.27 -14.00 26.43
C GLY A 23 -15.14 -13.05 26.84
N SER A 24 -14.89 -12.86 28.13
CA SER A 24 -13.79 -12.05 28.63
C SER A 24 -12.46 -12.80 28.63
N PRO A 25 -11.31 -12.11 28.46
CA PRO A 25 -10.00 -12.73 28.59
C PRO A 25 -9.74 -13.23 30.01
N ASN A 26 -9.25 -14.46 30.14
CA ASN A 26 -8.82 -15.04 31.40
C ASN A 26 -7.37 -14.62 31.72
N LYS A 27 -7.21 -13.63 32.60
CA LYS A 27 -5.91 -13.02 32.89
C LYS A 27 -4.92 -13.99 33.54
N ASP A 28 -5.41 -14.91 34.37
CA ASP A 28 -4.56 -15.84 35.11
C ASP A 28 -3.88 -16.83 34.16
N VAL A 29 -4.66 -17.39 33.22
CA VAL A 29 -4.18 -18.31 32.18
C VAL A 29 -3.24 -17.63 31.19
N ILE A 30 -3.51 -16.36 30.86
CA ILE A 30 -2.63 -15.58 29.97
C ILE A 30 -1.29 -15.28 30.66
N GLN A 31 -1.28 -15.03 31.97
CA GLN A 31 -0.06 -14.77 32.71
C GLN A 31 0.85 -16.00 32.82
N GLU A 32 0.26 -17.20 32.84
CA GLU A 32 0.98 -18.47 32.89
C GLU A 32 1.50 -18.93 31.51
N ILE A 33 0.64 -18.88 30.48
CA ILE A 33 0.96 -19.40 29.13
C ILE A 33 1.68 -18.35 28.27
N GLY A 34 1.48 -17.06 28.57
CA GLY A 34 1.97 -15.93 27.79
C GLY A 34 1.11 -15.62 26.57
N ILE A 35 1.54 -14.63 25.80
CA ILE A 35 0.87 -14.20 24.55
C ILE A 35 1.15 -15.20 23.41
N PRO A 36 0.19 -15.39 22.49
CA PRO A 36 0.38 -16.29 21.36
C PRO A 36 1.36 -15.72 20.34
N PHE A 37 2.19 -16.60 19.78
CA PHE A 37 3.06 -16.30 18.66
C PHE A 37 2.46 -16.80 17.34
N PHE A 38 2.68 -16.06 16.27
CA PHE A 38 2.35 -16.52 14.92
C PHE A 38 3.41 -17.49 14.39
N THR A 39 3.04 -18.31 13.42
CA THR A 39 4.00 -19.17 12.72
C THR A 39 5.09 -18.31 12.07
N SER A 40 6.35 -18.78 12.07
CA SER A 40 7.44 -18.07 11.40
C SER A 40 7.15 -17.87 9.91
N THR A 41 6.52 -18.86 9.27
CA THR A 41 6.12 -18.79 7.85
C THR A 41 5.12 -17.66 7.59
N TYR A 42 4.22 -17.35 8.53
CA TYR A 42 3.28 -16.24 8.41
C TYR A 42 4.01 -14.89 8.39
N VAL A 43 4.98 -14.69 9.29
CA VAL A 43 5.76 -13.44 9.35
C VAL A 43 6.56 -13.23 8.07
N VAL A 44 7.20 -14.28 7.55
CA VAL A 44 7.95 -14.22 6.28
C VAL A 44 7.04 -13.83 5.11
N VAL A 45 5.87 -14.45 5.00
CA VAL A 45 4.91 -14.10 3.94
C VAL A 45 4.43 -12.66 4.08
N GLN A 46 4.19 -12.18 5.30
CA GLN A 46 3.80 -10.79 5.53
C GLN A 46 4.89 -9.80 5.09
N ILE A 47 6.16 -10.11 5.34
CA ILE A 47 7.29 -9.29 4.90
C ILE A 47 7.34 -9.23 3.37
N ILE A 48 7.20 -10.38 2.69
CA ILE A 48 7.21 -10.45 1.22
C ILE A 48 6.02 -9.67 0.64
N ALA A 49 4.83 -9.79 1.24
CA ALA A 49 3.64 -9.07 0.81
C ALA A 49 3.81 -7.56 0.96
N LEU A 50 4.34 -7.09 2.10
CA LEU A 50 4.63 -5.67 2.31
C LEU A 50 5.66 -5.16 1.31
N LEU A 51 6.72 -5.93 1.04
CA LEU A 51 7.74 -5.58 0.05
C LEU A 51 7.15 -5.47 -1.37
N ALA A 52 6.26 -6.39 -1.75
CA ALA A 52 5.57 -6.33 -3.04
C ALA A 52 4.68 -5.08 -3.16
N VAL A 53 3.94 -4.76 -2.10
CA VAL A 53 3.07 -3.57 -2.06
C VAL A 53 3.89 -2.29 -2.14
N THR A 54 4.95 -2.16 -1.32
CA THR A 54 5.81 -0.97 -1.35
C THR A 54 6.52 -0.84 -2.68
N SER A 55 7.02 -1.94 -3.27
CA SER A 55 7.59 -1.94 -4.62
C SER A 55 6.61 -1.44 -5.68
N SER A 56 5.35 -1.89 -5.63
CA SER A 56 4.31 -1.44 -6.56
C SER A 56 4.03 0.05 -6.42
N ILE A 57 3.89 0.54 -5.19
CA ILE A 57 3.68 1.96 -4.90
C ILE A 57 4.87 2.79 -5.41
N SER A 58 6.10 2.40 -5.07
CA SER A 58 7.32 3.07 -5.52
C SER A 58 7.41 3.10 -7.05
N HIS A 59 7.08 2.00 -7.73
CA HIS A 59 7.08 1.94 -9.19
C HIS A 59 6.06 2.91 -9.81
N VAL A 60 4.84 2.99 -9.27
CA VAL A 60 3.81 3.93 -9.76
C VAL A 60 4.23 5.38 -9.52
N LEU A 61 4.80 5.69 -8.36
CA LEU A 61 5.32 7.01 -8.01
C LEU A 61 6.44 7.44 -8.95
N LEU A 62 7.42 6.56 -9.18
CA LEU A 62 8.56 6.85 -10.06
C LEU A 62 8.16 6.95 -11.53
N LYS A 63 7.24 6.10 -12.01
CA LYS A 63 6.79 6.14 -13.41
C LYS A 63 5.99 7.42 -13.70
N ASN A 64 5.13 7.83 -12.79
CA ASN A 64 4.25 8.98 -12.97
C ASN A 64 4.75 10.23 -12.23
N TYR A 65 6.02 10.26 -11.84
CA TYR A 65 6.55 11.32 -10.97
C TYR A 65 6.35 12.71 -11.57
N LYS A 66 6.48 12.88 -12.90
CA LYS A 66 6.25 14.18 -13.56
C LYS A 66 4.81 14.66 -13.44
N ILE A 67 3.84 13.76 -13.46
CA ILE A 67 2.42 14.10 -13.31
C ILE A 67 2.14 14.40 -11.85
N ILE A 68 2.60 13.54 -10.94
CA ILE A 68 2.32 13.62 -9.50
C ILE A 68 3.02 14.84 -8.89
N PHE A 69 4.34 14.96 -9.07
CA PHE A 69 5.10 16.10 -8.57
C PHE A 69 4.85 17.36 -9.40
N GLY A 70 4.57 17.23 -10.70
CA GLY A 70 4.15 18.37 -11.53
C GLY A 70 2.80 18.94 -11.12
N SER A 71 1.81 18.11 -10.76
CA SER A 71 0.49 18.61 -10.33
C SER A 71 0.47 19.11 -8.88
N LEU A 72 1.30 18.53 -8.00
CA LEU A 72 1.36 18.92 -6.60
C LEU A 72 2.26 20.13 -6.33
N PHE A 73 3.35 20.31 -7.10
CA PHE A 73 4.32 21.39 -6.86
C PHE A 73 4.31 22.50 -7.92
N ARG A 74 3.69 22.31 -9.09
CA ARG A 74 3.51 23.39 -10.07
C ARG A 74 2.18 24.08 -9.77
N LYS A 75 2.25 25.22 -9.05
CA LYS A 75 1.12 26.16 -8.96
C LYS A 75 0.67 26.50 -10.39
N SER A 76 -0.56 26.12 -10.72
CA SER A 76 -1.43 26.79 -11.69
C SER A 76 -0.92 27.09 -13.12
N ASP A 77 -0.11 26.23 -13.75
CA ASP A 77 0.19 26.39 -15.20
C ASP A 77 -0.29 25.21 -16.07
N ALA A 78 -1.11 24.32 -15.53
CA ALA A 78 -1.69 23.19 -16.27
C ALA A 78 -2.86 23.60 -17.18
N ALA A 79 -3.26 24.88 -17.19
CA ALA A 79 -4.19 25.42 -18.19
C ALA A 79 -3.49 25.73 -19.54
N ASN A 80 -2.15 25.76 -19.59
CA ASN A 80 -1.38 26.17 -20.78
C ASN A 80 -0.45 25.09 -21.34
N ASP A 81 -0.46 23.86 -20.81
CA ASP A 81 0.35 22.75 -21.31
C ASP A 81 -0.45 21.86 -22.27
N SER A 82 -1.37 22.46 -23.03
CA SER A 82 -1.73 21.90 -24.33
C SER A 82 -0.50 22.10 -25.19
N LYS A 83 0.35 21.08 -25.24
CA LYS A 83 1.47 20.97 -26.17
C LYS A 83 0.94 21.23 -27.58
N VAL A 84 0.96 22.48 -28.02
CA VAL A 84 0.54 22.87 -29.36
C VAL A 84 1.48 22.13 -30.30
N ASP A 85 0.91 21.27 -31.13
CA ASP A 85 1.66 20.53 -32.14
C ASP A 85 2.53 21.53 -32.93
N PRO A 86 3.85 21.31 -33.06
CA PRO A 86 4.74 22.21 -33.80
C PRO A 86 4.21 22.53 -35.21
N HIS A 87 3.52 21.59 -35.85
CA HIS A 87 2.87 21.83 -37.14
C HIS A 87 1.70 22.81 -37.05
N ARG A 88 0.88 22.72 -35.98
CA ARG A 88 -0.21 23.66 -35.71
C ARG A 88 0.29 25.07 -35.42
N ALA A 89 1.42 25.21 -34.73
CA ALA A 89 2.06 26.50 -34.49
C ALA A 89 2.52 27.18 -35.79
N LEU A 90 3.04 26.40 -36.75
CA LEU A 90 3.44 26.91 -38.06
C LEU A 90 2.24 27.32 -38.92
N CYS A 91 1.13 26.57 -38.84
CA CYS A 91 -0.09 26.86 -39.59
C CYS A 91 -0.82 28.13 -39.12
N GLN A 92 -0.64 28.56 -37.87
CA GLN A 92 -1.21 29.82 -37.35
C GLN A 92 -0.66 31.08 -38.04
N LYS A 93 0.43 30.96 -38.81
CA LYS A 93 0.95 32.06 -39.65
C LYS A 93 -0.02 32.43 -40.78
N TYR A 94 -0.89 31.51 -41.18
CA TYR A 94 -1.83 31.70 -42.28
C TYR A 94 -3.22 32.12 -41.74
N PRO A 95 -3.81 33.22 -42.23
CA PRO A 95 -5.08 33.75 -41.71
C PRO A 95 -6.27 32.83 -41.98
N ASP A 96 -6.16 31.98 -43.00
CA ASP A 96 -7.24 31.07 -43.42
C ASP A 96 -7.32 29.79 -42.57
N PHE A 97 -6.37 29.58 -41.65
CA PHE A 97 -6.32 28.34 -40.89
C PHE A 97 -7.32 28.35 -39.72
N PRO A 98 -8.21 27.36 -39.63
CA PRO A 98 -9.18 27.29 -38.55
C PRO A 98 -8.52 27.12 -37.18
N LYS A 99 -9.04 27.86 -36.19
CA LYS A 99 -8.49 27.93 -34.82
C LYS A 99 -9.12 26.94 -33.84
N TRP A 100 -10.04 26.10 -34.29
CA TRP A 100 -10.66 25.04 -33.47
C TRP A 100 -9.71 23.84 -33.32
#